data_AF-A0A938BKH3-F1
#
_entry.id   AF-A0A938BKH3-F1
#
_cell.length_a   1.000
_cell.length_b   1.000
_cell.length_c   1.000
_cell.angle_alpha   90.00
_cell.angle_beta   90.00
_cell.angle_gamma   90.00
#
_symmetry.space_group_name_H-M   'P 1'
#
loop_
_entity.id
_entity.type
_entity.pdbx_description
1 polymer ?
#
loop_
_entity_poly.entity_id
_entity_poly.type
_entity_poly.pdbx_seq_one_letter_code
_entity_poly.pdbx_strand_id
1 'polypeptide(L)'
;MAVPCVAFTAQADTVPFKADGPLSKLRTVKLDLDLGAGNLDLGPGVAAGKLYSVSVVHDENFEPRAQLAGGTLSLSSKRRGAFSRSGRNDLTVRLSDVPTWDMDLSVGAAKATMDF
;
A
#
# COMPACT_ATOMS: atom_id res chain seq x y z
N MET A 1 6.93 -28.08 11.20
CA MET A 1 6.88 -26.67 11.63
C MET A 1 5.68 -26.02 10.98
N ALA A 2 4.67 -25.64 11.76
CA ALA A 2 3.45 -25.03 11.26
C ALA A 2 3.64 -23.51 11.17
N VAL A 3 3.38 -22.95 9.98
CA VAL A 3 3.36 -21.50 9.75
C VAL A 3 2.05 -20.96 10.32
N PRO A 4 2.05 -19.93 11.19
CA PRO A 4 0.81 -19.36 11.70
C PRO A 4 0.10 -18.60 10.56
N CYS A 5 -0.95 -19.21 10.02
CA CYS A 5 -1.88 -18.57 9.10
C CYS A 5 -2.84 -17.72 9.93
N VAL A 6 -2.70 -16.39 9.85
CA VAL A 6 -3.63 -15.47 10.52
C VAL A 6 -4.89 -15.37 9.67
N ALA A 7 -5.94 -16.09 10.07
CA ALA A 7 -7.26 -15.98 9.44
C ALA A 7 -7.98 -14.74 9.99
N PHE A 8 -8.30 -13.79 9.11
CA PHE A 8 -9.19 -12.67 9.42
C PHE A 8 -10.56 -12.93 8.82
N THR A 9 -11.60 -12.90 9.65
CA THR A 9 -13.01 -12.86 9.24
C THR A 9 -13.33 -11.47 8.69
N ALA A 10 -13.54 -11.37 7.38
CA ALA A 10 -14.10 -10.18 6.73
C ALA A 10 -15.64 -10.21 6.83
N GLN A 11 -16.23 -9.13 7.33
CA GLN A 11 -17.65 -8.84 7.09
C GLN A 11 -17.78 -8.11 5.75
N ALA A 12 -18.52 -8.75 4.84
CA ALA A 12 -19.12 -8.28 3.59
C ALA A 12 -18.23 -7.46 2.62
N ASP A 13 -17.88 -8.09 1.49
CA ASP A 13 -17.41 -7.54 0.21
C ASP A 13 -16.07 -6.78 0.14
N THR A 14 -15.37 -6.55 1.26
CA THR A 14 -14.03 -5.92 1.25
C THR A 14 -12.95 -6.86 1.75
N VAL A 15 -11.85 -6.95 1.01
CA VAL A 15 -10.66 -7.73 1.35
C VAL A 15 -9.58 -6.78 1.87
N PRO A 16 -9.17 -6.89 3.15
CA PRO A 16 -8.06 -6.11 3.66
C PRO A 16 -6.72 -6.73 3.22
N PHE A 17 -5.90 -5.95 2.53
CA PHE A 17 -4.49 -6.29 2.26
C PHE A 17 -3.58 -5.47 3.18
N LYS A 18 -2.64 -6.13 3.85
CA LYS A 18 -1.65 -5.46 4.70
C LYS A 18 -0.25 -5.95 4.36
N ALA A 19 0.69 -5.01 4.27
CA ALA A 19 2.10 -5.30 4.08
C ALA A 19 2.95 -4.35 4.93
N ASP A 20 3.92 -4.90 5.63
CA ASP A 20 4.91 -4.13 6.37
C ASP A 20 6.31 -4.68 6.15
N GLY A 21 7.28 -3.76 6.13
CA GLY A 21 8.70 -4.08 5.95
C GLY A 21 9.52 -3.67 7.17
N PRO A 22 10.50 -4.47 7.60
CA PRO A 22 11.41 -4.08 8.69
C PRO A 22 12.25 -2.87 8.28
N LEU A 23 12.65 -2.06 9.26
CA LEU A 23 13.53 -0.91 9.03
C LEU A 23 14.84 -1.40 8.39
N SER A 24 15.20 -0.79 7.27
CA SER A 24 16.42 -1.12 6.53
C SER A 24 17.52 -0.09 6.83
N LYS A 25 18.79 -0.48 6.66
CA LYS A 25 19.95 0.44 6.76
C LYS A 25 20.09 1.37 5.54
N LEU A 26 19.14 1.33 4.61
CA LEU A 26 19.13 2.15 3.42
C LEU A 26 18.94 3.62 3.80
N ARG A 27 19.79 4.50 3.27
CA ARG A 27 19.70 5.94 3.48
C ARG A 27 18.61 6.58 2.62
N THR A 28 18.36 5.99 1.45
CA THR A 28 17.36 6.44 0.49
C THR A 28 16.56 5.25 0.03
N VAL A 29 15.24 5.40 -0.03
CA VAL A 29 14.31 4.38 -0.52
C VAL A 29 13.44 5.01 -1.57
N LYS A 30 13.35 4.39 -2.75
CA LYS A 30 12.43 4.82 -3.79
C LYS A 30 11.05 4.22 -3.52
N LEU A 31 10.01 5.03 -3.45
CA LEU A 31 8.61 4.60 -3.44
C LEU A 31 8.05 4.78 -4.85
N ASP A 32 7.66 3.68 -5.48
CA ASP A 32 6.96 3.67 -6.76
C ASP A 32 5.51 3.25 -6.50
N LEU A 33 4.57 4.18 -6.67
CA LEU A 33 3.16 3.98 -6.36
C LEU A 33 2.30 4.14 -7.62
N ASP A 34 1.64 3.07 -8.05
CA ASP A 34 0.68 3.05 -9.16
C ASP A 34 -0.73 2.73 -8.65
N LEU A 35 -1.56 3.77 -8.51
CA LEU A 35 -2.95 3.67 -8.10
C LEU A 35 -3.89 4.05 -9.24
N GLY A 36 -4.51 3.06 -9.88
CA GLY A 36 -5.39 3.30 -11.03
C GLY A 36 -6.69 4.06 -10.71
N ALA A 37 -7.32 3.80 -9.55
CA ALA A 37 -8.54 4.46 -9.09
C ALA A 37 -8.77 4.24 -7.60
N GLY A 38 -9.45 5.17 -6.89
CA GLY A 38 -9.78 5.04 -5.46
C GLY A 38 -9.32 6.21 -4.57
N ASN A 39 -8.91 5.93 -3.34
CA ASN A 39 -8.35 6.91 -2.41
C ASN A 39 -6.92 6.51 -2.02
N LEU A 40 -6.00 7.48 -2.03
CA LEU A 40 -4.65 7.36 -1.50
C LEU A 40 -4.53 8.25 -0.26
N ASP A 41 -4.15 7.67 0.87
CA ASP A 41 -3.75 8.37 2.09
C ASP A 41 -2.28 8.06 2.36
N LEU A 42 -1.42 9.03 2.12
CA LEU A 42 0.03 8.91 2.29
C LEU A 42 0.49 9.88 3.40
N GLY A 43 1.23 9.37 4.37
CA GLY A 43 1.87 10.24 5.36
C GLY A 43 2.82 9.54 6.31
N PRO A 44 3.38 10.27 7.28
CA PRO A 44 4.24 9.71 8.31
C PRO A 44 3.42 8.88 9.32
N GLY A 45 4.10 8.05 10.12
CA GLY A 45 3.50 7.37 11.27
C GLY A 45 3.51 5.85 11.19
N VAL A 46 4.68 5.26 11.00
CA VAL A 46 4.90 3.81 11.09
C VAL A 46 5.45 3.43 12.47
N ALA A 47 5.10 2.23 12.94
CA ALA A 47 5.60 1.71 14.22
C ALA A 47 7.13 1.65 14.27
N ALA A 48 7.72 1.87 15.46
CA ALA A 48 9.16 1.82 15.65
C ALA A 48 9.77 0.51 15.12
N GLY A 49 10.85 0.63 14.34
CA GLY A 49 11.54 -0.52 13.74
C GLY A 49 10.94 -1.02 12.41
N LYS A 50 9.95 -0.34 11.84
CA LYS A 50 9.42 -0.62 10.50
C LYS A 50 9.75 0.49 9.51
N LEU A 51 9.99 0.10 8.26
CA LEU A 51 10.30 1.01 7.15
C LEU A 51 9.02 1.62 6.58
N TYR A 52 8.01 0.78 6.36
CA TYR A 52 6.73 1.17 5.79
C TYR A 52 5.61 0.30 6.37
N SER A 53 4.39 0.83 6.35
CA SER A 53 3.16 0.11 6.65
C SER A 53 2.12 0.46 5.60
N VAL A 54 1.63 -0.55 4.88
CA VAL A 54 0.62 -0.41 3.85
C VAL A 54 -0.63 -1.17 4.28
N SER A 55 -1.78 -0.51 4.18
CA SER A 55 -3.08 -1.12 4.38
C SER A 55 -3.97 -0.72 3.22
N VAL A 56 -4.57 -1.71 2.57
CA VAL A 56 -5.52 -1.49 1.48
C VAL A 56 -6.83 -2.12 1.87
N VAL A 57 -7.90 -1.34 1.78
CA VAL A 57 -9.27 -1.84 1.82
C VAL A 57 -9.78 -1.80 0.40
N HIS A 58 -9.98 -2.97 -0.19
CA HIS A 58 -10.41 -3.06 -1.57
C HIS A 58 -11.54 -4.06 -1.76
N ASP A 59 -12.32 -3.85 -2.81
CA ASP A 59 -13.27 -4.85 -3.29
C ASP A 59 -12.53 -5.94 -4.08
N GLU A 60 -13.19 -7.07 -4.34
CA GLU A 60 -12.66 -8.19 -5.14
C GLU A 60 -12.18 -7.80 -6.57
N ASN A 61 -12.59 -6.62 -7.04
CA ASN A 61 -12.22 -6.07 -8.33
C ASN A 61 -10.84 -5.42 -8.36
N PHE A 62 -10.10 -5.36 -7.25
CA PHE A 62 -8.76 -4.79 -7.19
C PHE A 62 -7.76 -5.81 -6.68
N GLU A 63 -6.55 -5.73 -7.20
CA GLU A 63 -5.44 -6.60 -6.82
C GLU A 63 -4.28 -5.71 -6.33
N PRO A 64 -4.22 -5.40 -5.03
CA PRO A 64 -3.09 -4.68 -4.46
C PRO A 64 -1.85 -5.58 -4.42
N ARG A 65 -0.70 -4.97 -4.71
CA ARG A 65 0.61 -5.61 -4.64
C ARG A 65 1.57 -4.66 -3.97
N ALA A 66 2.37 -5.20 -3.05
CA ALA A 66 3.46 -4.49 -2.41
C ALA A 66 4.73 -5.36 -2.50
N GLN A 67 5.81 -4.78 -3.01
CA GLN A 67 7.09 -5.48 -3.14
C GLN A 67 8.24 -4.52 -2.78
N LEU A 68 9.15 -4.98 -1.92
CA LEU A 68 10.40 -4.28 -1.64
C LEU A 68 11.55 -5.06 -2.28
N ALA A 69 12.23 -4.46 -3.25
CA ALA A 69 13.39 -5.04 -3.92
C ALA A 69 14.45 -3.98 -4.20
N GLY A 70 15.70 -4.24 -3.82
CA GLY A 70 16.84 -3.36 -4.16
C GLY A 70 16.73 -1.91 -3.66
N GLY A 71 15.96 -1.67 -2.58
CA GLY A 71 15.70 -0.31 -2.08
C GLY A 71 14.61 0.46 -2.82
N THR A 72 13.86 -0.21 -3.69
CA THR A 72 12.61 0.30 -4.27
C THR A 72 11.42 -0.43 -3.66
N LEU A 73 10.51 0.33 -3.08
CA LEU A 73 9.19 -0.10 -2.61
C LEU A 73 8.19 0.15 -3.72
N SER A 74 7.76 -0.89 -4.41
CA SER A 74 6.72 -0.83 -5.43
C SER A 74 5.36 -1.17 -4.82
N LEU A 75 4.43 -0.21 -4.87
CA LEU A 75 3.04 -0.34 -4.47
C LEU A 75 2.17 -0.17 -5.72
N SER A 76 1.36 -1.16 -6.05
CA SER A 76 0.43 -1.03 -7.17
C SER A 76 -0.93 -1.58 -6.80
N SER A 77 -2.01 -0.93 -7.24
CA SER A 77 -3.36 -1.48 -7.15
C SER A 77 -4.00 -1.44 -8.52
N LYS A 78 -4.05 -2.61 -9.17
CA LYS A 78 -4.63 -2.77 -10.51
C LYS A 78 -6.03 -3.34 -10.40
N ARG A 79 -6.92 -2.83 -11.24
CA ARG A 79 -8.30 -3.29 -11.34
C ARG A 79 -8.39 -4.57 -12.18
N ARG A 80 -9.05 -5.59 -11.65
CA ARG A 80 -9.46 -6.81 -12.36
C ARG A 80 -10.71 -6.50 -13.21
N GLY A 81 -10.52 -6.37 -14.52
CA GLY A 81 -11.62 -6.30 -15.50
C GLY A 81 -12.17 -4.91 -15.81
N ALA A 82 -12.85 -4.79 -16.96
CA ALA A 82 -13.19 -3.52 -17.59
C ALA A 82 -14.48 -2.83 -17.08
N PHE A 83 -15.35 -3.50 -16.29
CA PHE A 83 -16.77 -3.08 -16.21
C PHE A 83 -17.36 -2.66 -14.85
N SER A 84 -16.70 -2.79 -13.70
CA SER A 84 -17.24 -2.22 -12.45
C SER A 84 -17.10 -0.69 -12.35
N ARG A 85 -18.19 0.06 -12.52
CA ARG A 85 -18.19 1.54 -12.38
C ARG A 85 -17.94 2.05 -10.96
N SER A 86 -18.00 1.18 -9.96
CA SER A 86 -17.85 1.52 -8.55
C SER A 86 -17.13 0.39 -7.83
N GLY A 87 -15.99 0.69 -7.24
CA GLY A 87 -15.37 -0.21 -6.29
C GLY A 87 -14.52 0.55 -5.31
N ARG A 88 -14.55 0.13 -4.05
CA ARG A 88 -13.73 0.70 -3.00
C ARG A 88 -12.28 0.26 -3.20
N ASN A 89 -11.37 1.22 -3.13
CA ASN A 89 -9.93 0.99 -3.17
C ASN A 89 -9.27 2.09 -2.36
N ASP A 90 -9.24 1.91 -1.04
CA ASP A 90 -8.63 2.83 -0.10
C ASP A 90 -7.23 2.32 0.25
N LEU A 91 -6.19 2.98 -0.27
CA LEU A 91 -4.79 2.68 -0.04
C LEU A 91 -4.24 3.66 1.01
N THR A 92 -3.91 3.15 2.18
CA THR A 92 -3.21 3.90 3.24
C THR A 92 -1.76 3.45 3.31
N VAL A 93 -0.84 4.41 3.17
CA VAL A 93 0.60 4.21 3.21
C VAL A 93 1.19 5.07 4.31
N ARG A 94 1.88 4.43 5.25
CA ARG A 94 2.60 5.08 6.33
C ARG A 94 4.09 4.82 6.20
N LEU A 95 4.88 5.89 6.11
CA LEU A 95 6.32 5.84 5.87
C LEU A 95 7.11 6.25 7.10
N SER A 96 8.32 5.69 7.24
CA SER A 96 9.27 6.04 8.29
C SER A 96 9.96 7.36 7.96
N ASP A 97 10.20 8.18 8.97
CA ASP A 97 10.98 9.41 8.94
C ASP A 97 12.50 9.17 8.89
N VAL A 98 12.96 7.92 9.01
CA VAL A 98 14.39 7.57 9.12
C VAL A 98 15.13 7.70 7.78
N PRO A 99 14.73 7.01 6.68
CA PRO A 99 15.37 7.21 5.38
C PRO A 99 14.77 8.39 4.62
N THR A 100 15.53 8.93 3.67
CA THR A 100 14.99 9.83 2.66
C THR A 100 14.14 9.04 1.67
N TRP A 101 12.90 9.49 1.43
CA TRP A 101 12.02 8.90 0.44
C TRP A 101 12.11 9.64 -0.89
N ASP A 102 12.39 8.90 -1.96
CA ASP A 102 12.24 9.38 -3.33
C ASP A 102 10.93 8.82 -3.89
N MET A 103 9.94 9.68 -4.13
CA MET A 103 8.57 9.25 -4.39
C MET A 103 8.17 9.49 -5.84
N ASP A 104 7.75 8.42 -6.49
CA ASP A 104 7.22 8.38 -7.85
C ASP A 104 5.76 7.93 -7.75
N LEU A 105 4.83 8.88 -7.88
CA LEU A 105 3.40 8.66 -7.64
C LEU A 105 2.61 8.79 -8.95
N SER A 106 2.08 7.67 -9.43
CA SER A 106 1.12 7.60 -10.53
C SER A 106 -0.28 7.35 -9.96
N VAL A 107 -1.10 8.40 -9.96
CA VAL A 107 -2.47 8.36 -9.44
C VAL A 107 -3.43 8.66 -10.58
N GLY A 108 -4.25 7.67 -10.96
CA GLY A 108 -5.24 7.75 -12.03
C GLY A 108 -6.53 8.44 -11.57
N ALA A 109 -7.66 7.74 -11.68
CA ALA A 109 -8.97 8.22 -11.22
C ALA A 109 -9.10 8.09 -9.70
N ALA A 110 -8.17 8.70 -8.96
CA ALA A 110 -8.07 8.56 -7.51
C ALA A 110 -7.92 9.92 -6.81
N LYS A 111 -8.42 10.00 -5.59
CA LYS A 111 -8.21 11.14 -4.69
C LYS A 111 -6.96 10.86 -3.84
N ALA A 112 -5.96 11.72 -3.90
CA ALA A 112 -4.77 11.62 -3.07
C ALA A 112 -4.79 12.66 -1.95
N THR A 113 -4.63 12.21 -0.72
CA THR A 113 -4.31 13.02 0.46
C THR A 113 -2.88 12.72 0.86
N MET A 114 -2.10 13.77 1.03
CA MET A 114 -0.69 13.69 1.38
C MET A 114 -0.45 14.62 2.57
N ASP A 115 0.10 14.06 3.65
CA ASP A 115 0.48 14.78 4.87
C ASP A 115 1.97 14.52 5.11
N PHE A 116 2.81 15.56 5.08
CA PHE A 116 4.28 15.46 5.16
C PHE A 116 4.85 16.50 6.10
#